data_AF-A0A4U7D4R9-F1
#
_entry.id   AF-A0A4U7D4R9-F1
#
_cell.length_a   1.000
_cell.length_b   1.000
_cell.length_c   1.000
_cell.angle_alpha   90.00
_cell.angle_beta   90.00
_cell.angle_gamma   90.00
#
_symmetry.space_group_name_H-M   'P 1'
#
loop_
_entity.id
_entity.type
_entity.pdbx_description
1 polymer ?
#
loop_
_entity_poly.entity_id
_entity_poly.type
_entity_poly.pdbx_seq_one_letter_code
_entity_poly.pdbx_strand_id
1 'polypeptide(L)'
;MGIVVLAGCAGAAPGDQAPTGPDTDDETPAGTANGTVEVHYINVGQSVSTLILGPEGETMLVDTGHYNDDGEYVLEYLRRHDVTRIDHLVTSHNDADHIGGNAAVIEYYETEADGIGGVYDPGIAASTQTYAEYLDAVEEHDVTLYETREGDAISFGAVDV
;
A
#
# COMPACT_ATOMS: atom_id res chain seq x y z
N MET A 1 24.10 -39.01 -27.66
CA MET A 1 24.91 -39.55 -26.55
C MET A 1 24.96 -38.47 -25.48
N GLY A 2 24.35 -38.74 -24.33
CA GLY A 2 24.11 -37.76 -23.27
C GLY A 2 22.89 -38.18 -22.45
N ILE A 3 22.99 -39.32 -21.79
CA ILE A 3 21.99 -39.84 -20.84
C ILE A 3 22.32 -39.23 -19.49
N VAL A 4 21.35 -38.54 -18.89
CA VAL A 4 21.43 -38.05 -17.51
C VAL A 4 20.57 -38.98 -16.65
N VAL A 5 21.20 -39.62 -15.67
CA VAL A 5 20.58 -40.48 -14.66
C VAL A 5 20.57 -39.70 -13.35
N LEU A 6 19.40 -39.51 -12.74
CA LEU A 6 19.31 -39.14 -11.32
C LEU A 6 18.74 -40.35 -10.55
N ALA A 7 19.57 -40.81 -9.60
CA ALA A 7 19.27 -41.86 -8.64
C ALA A 7 18.30 -41.34 -7.56
N GLY A 8 17.39 -42.21 -7.13
CA GLY A 8 16.43 -41.92 -6.07
C GLY A 8 16.97 -42.07 -4.65
N CYS A 9 16.17 -41.61 -3.70
CA CYS A 9 16.18 -42.10 -2.32
C CYS A 9 14.83 -42.78 -2.04
N ALA A 10 14.88 -44.01 -1.55
CA ALA A 10 13.73 -44.80 -1.17
C ALA A 10 13.48 -44.72 0.35
N GLY A 11 12.20 -44.62 0.72
CA GLY A 11 11.62 -45.35 1.85
C GLY A 11 11.54 -44.65 3.20
N ALA A 12 10.32 -44.23 3.57
CA ALA A 12 9.67 -44.63 4.83
C ALA A 12 8.17 -44.31 4.80
N ALA A 13 7.33 -45.30 5.10
CA ALA A 13 5.94 -45.17 5.55
C ALA A 13 5.65 -46.39 6.45
N PRO A 14 4.60 -46.42 7.30
CA PRO A 14 3.77 -45.34 7.85
C PRO A 14 3.77 -45.34 9.40
N GLY A 15 3.47 -44.19 10.02
CA GLY A 15 3.22 -44.09 11.46
C GLY A 15 1.84 -43.50 11.71
N ASP A 16 0.94 -44.34 12.23
CA ASP A 16 -0.44 -44.05 12.57
C ASP A 16 -0.52 -43.26 13.90
N GLN A 17 -1.07 -42.05 13.86
CA GLN A 17 -1.61 -41.34 15.03
C GLN A 17 -2.90 -40.63 14.60
N ALA A 18 -4.02 -41.12 15.12
CA ALA A 18 -5.36 -40.55 14.95
C ALA A 18 -5.61 -39.42 16.01
N PRO A 19 -6.75 -38.71 15.97
CA PRO A 19 -6.83 -37.26 15.87
C PRO A 19 -6.93 -36.54 17.23
N THR A 20 -6.25 -35.40 17.35
CA THR A 20 -6.58 -34.39 18.37
C THR A 20 -7.54 -33.37 17.76
N GLY A 21 -8.60 -33.04 18.50
CA GLY A 21 -9.73 -32.22 18.07
C GLY A 21 -9.39 -30.75 17.79
N PRO A 22 -10.40 -29.92 17.46
CA PRO A 22 -10.18 -28.58 16.96
C PRO A 22 -9.91 -27.63 18.13
N ASP A 23 -8.67 -27.17 18.25
CA ASP A 23 -8.40 -25.92 18.93
C ASP A 23 -8.74 -24.80 17.95
N THR A 24 -10.03 -24.44 17.97
CA THR A 24 -10.50 -23.12 17.60
C THR A 24 -9.75 -22.11 18.45
N ASP A 25 -8.81 -21.39 17.84
CA ASP A 25 -8.36 -20.04 18.20
C ASP A 25 -7.45 -19.57 17.04
N ASP A 26 -8.02 -19.45 15.85
CA ASP A 26 -7.39 -18.71 14.75
C ASP A 26 -7.81 -17.24 14.91
N GLU A 27 -7.35 -16.64 16.00
CA GLU A 27 -7.34 -15.21 16.17
C GLU A 27 -6.16 -14.71 15.33
N THR A 28 -6.46 -14.25 14.11
CA THR A 28 -5.53 -13.48 13.30
C THR A 28 -4.89 -12.42 14.20
N PRO A 29 -3.56 -12.42 14.39
CA PRO A 29 -2.95 -11.35 15.15
C PRO A 29 -3.15 -10.08 14.32
N ALA A 30 -4.05 -9.22 14.80
CA ALA A 30 -4.05 -7.81 14.42
C ALA A 30 -2.61 -7.34 14.61
N GLY A 31 -1.96 -6.92 13.52
CA GLY A 31 -0.54 -6.59 13.49
C GLY A 31 -0.20 -5.64 14.62
N THR A 32 0.37 -6.16 15.70
CA THR A 32 0.88 -5.32 16.77
C THR A 32 2.08 -4.61 16.19
N ALA A 33 1.97 -3.30 16.03
CA ALA A 33 3.06 -2.46 15.61
C ALA A 33 4.28 -2.75 16.52
N ASN A 34 5.33 -3.33 15.94
CA ASN A 34 6.46 -3.90 16.69
C ASN A 34 7.43 -2.83 17.22
N GLY A 35 6.98 -1.57 17.32
CA GLY A 35 7.82 -0.42 17.61
C GLY A 35 8.82 -0.07 16.49
N THR A 36 8.57 -0.56 15.27
CA THR A 36 9.43 -0.36 14.10
C THR A 36 8.72 0.43 13.02
N VAL A 37 9.48 1.22 12.25
CA VAL A 37 9.02 1.76 10.97
C VAL A 37 9.27 0.73 9.89
N GLU A 38 8.27 0.49 9.04
CA GLU A 38 8.41 -0.35 7.85
C GLU A 38 8.32 0.51 6.59
N VAL A 39 9.19 0.25 5.62
CA VAL A 39 9.22 0.97 4.34
C VAL A 39 9.16 -0.06 3.21
N HIS A 40 8.12 0.04 2.41
CA HIS A 40 7.77 -0.92 1.37
C HIS A 40 7.81 -0.20 0.02
N TYR A 41 8.72 -0.61 -0.84
CA TYR A 41 8.74 -0.17 -2.24
C TYR A 41 7.82 -1.09 -3.05
N ILE A 42 6.65 -0.58 -3.42
CA ILE A 42 5.65 -1.35 -4.17
C ILE A 42 6.11 -1.46 -5.62
N ASN A 43 6.13 -2.69 -6.15
CA ASN A 43 6.53 -2.91 -7.52
C ASN A 43 5.40 -2.50 -8.49
N VAL A 44 5.49 -1.27 -8.99
CA VAL A 44 4.59 -0.67 -9.98
C VAL A 44 5.28 -0.48 -11.35
N GLY A 45 6.35 -1.22 -11.62
CA GLY A 45 7.10 -1.15 -12.88
C GLY A 45 8.19 -0.06 -12.91
N GLN A 46 8.11 0.87 -13.86
CA GLN A 46 9.11 1.96 -14.03
C GLN A 46 8.83 3.20 -13.17
N SER A 47 7.77 3.16 -12.37
CA SER A 47 7.28 4.25 -11.54
C SER A 47 7.64 4.03 -10.06
N VAL A 48 7.19 4.93 -9.18
CA VAL A 48 7.38 4.91 -7.73
C VAL A 48 6.03 4.76 -7.04
N SER A 49 5.99 3.88 -6.05
CA SER A 49 4.98 3.90 -4.99
C SER A 49 5.61 3.33 -3.72
N THR A 50 5.52 4.07 -2.63
CA THR A 50 6.16 3.72 -1.36
C THR A 50 5.12 3.75 -0.25
N LEU A 51 4.95 2.62 0.43
CA LEU A 51 4.17 2.52 1.65
C LEU A 51 5.10 2.62 2.86
N ILE A 52 4.76 3.48 3.80
CA ILE A 52 5.45 3.64 5.08
C ILE A 52 4.44 3.33 6.18
N LEU A 53 4.80 2.38 7.05
CA LEU A 53 4.00 2.01 8.21
C LEU A 53 4.73 2.46 9.48
N GLY A 54 4.05 3.26 10.28
CA GLY A 54 4.55 3.80 11.53
C GLY A 54 4.50 2.78 12.67
N PRO A 55 5.32 2.98 13.71
CA PRO A 55 5.39 2.09 14.87
C PRO A 55 4.13 2.12 15.75
N GLU A 56 3.19 3.03 15.47
CA GLU A 56 1.91 3.18 16.18
C GLU A 56 0.71 2.88 15.26
N GLY A 57 0.94 2.36 14.06
CA GLY A 57 -0.09 2.00 13.09
C GLY A 57 -0.48 3.10 12.09
N GLU A 58 0.18 4.26 12.15
CA GLU A 58 -0.02 5.33 11.17
C GLU A 58 0.48 4.91 9.78
N THR A 59 -0.24 5.30 8.74
CA THR A 59 0.03 4.86 7.36
C THR A 59 0.27 6.04 6.44
N MET A 60 1.40 6.02 5.74
CA MET A 60 1.70 6.98 4.67
C MET A 60 1.92 6.26 3.35
N LEU A 61 1.23 6.70 2.31
CA LEU A 61 1.44 6.26 0.94
C LEU A 61 2.03 7.41 0.13
N VAL A 62 3.20 7.21 -0.46
CA VAL A 62 3.87 8.19 -1.32
C VAL A 62 3.84 7.70 -2.76
N ASP A 63 3.17 8.47 -3.63
CA ASP A 63 2.89 8.14 -5.03
C ASP A 63 2.14 6.80 -5.23
N THR A 64 1.47 6.66 -6.37
CA THR A 64 0.55 5.55 -6.66
C THR A 64 0.83 4.86 -7.98
N GLY A 65 2.02 5.04 -8.54
CA GLY A 65 2.40 4.33 -9.75
C GLY A 65 1.99 5.04 -11.03
N HIS A 66 2.07 4.29 -12.13
CA HIS A 66 1.82 4.79 -13.47
C HIS A 66 0.35 4.65 -13.87
N TYR A 67 -0.20 5.62 -14.62
CA TYR A 67 -1.61 5.66 -15.02
C TYR A 67 -2.14 4.46 -15.83
N ASN A 68 -1.31 3.47 -16.16
CA ASN A 68 -1.69 2.36 -17.05
C ASN A 68 -2.36 1.19 -16.30
N ASP A 69 -2.29 1.17 -14.98
CA ASP A 69 -2.87 0.14 -14.13
C ASP A 69 -4.00 0.66 -13.22
N ASP A 70 -4.33 1.95 -13.31
CA ASP A 70 -5.32 2.63 -12.46
C ASP A 70 -5.16 2.31 -10.95
N GLY A 71 -3.91 2.14 -10.47
CA GLY A 71 -3.61 1.83 -9.08
C GLY A 71 -3.90 0.38 -8.66
N GLU A 72 -4.21 -0.54 -9.59
CA GLU A 72 -4.57 -1.93 -9.29
C GLU A 72 -3.50 -2.63 -8.42
N TYR A 73 -2.23 -2.51 -8.79
CA TYR A 73 -1.13 -3.14 -8.04
C TYR A 73 -0.95 -2.54 -6.65
N VAL A 74 -1.12 -1.22 -6.52
CA VAL A 74 -1.02 -0.50 -5.25
C VAL A 74 -2.15 -0.96 -4.32
N LEU A 75 -3.41 -0.90 -4.78
CA LEU A 75 -4.57 -1.37 -4.02
C LEU A 75 -4.45 -2.84 -3.64
N GLU A 76 -4.02 -3.70 -4.55
CA GLU A 76 -3.79 -5.13 -4.25
C GLU A 76 -2.70 -5.31 -3.19
N TYR A 77 -1.64 -4.52 -3.22
CA TYR A 77 -0.56 -4.56 -2.22
C TYR A 77 -1.03 -4.10 -0.85
N LEU A 78 -1.72 -2.96 -0.77
CA LEU A 78 -2.24 -2.38 0.46
C LEU A 78 -3.21 -3.33 1.17
N ARG A 79 -4.16 -3.90 0.42
CA ARG A 79 -5.10 -4.90 0.96
C ARG A 79 -4.40 -6.16 1.47
N ARG A 80 -3.33 -6.60 0.81
CA ARG A 80 -2.53 -7.77 1.25
C ARG A 80 -1.74 -7.51 2.54
N HIS A 81 -1.57 -6.24 2.92
CA HIS A 81 -0.91 -5.81 4.15
C HIS A 81 -1.91 -5.29 5.18
N ASP A 82 -3.20 -5.60 5.01
CA ASP A 82 -4.28 -5.21 5.93
C ASP A 82 -4.34 -3.70 6.20
N VAL A 83 -3.93 -2.88 5.23
CA VAL A 83 -3.99 -1.42 5.33
C VAL A 83 -5.43 -0.97 5.07
N THR A 84 -6.18 -0.68 6.14
CA THR A 84 -7.58 -0.24 6.05
C THR A 84 -7.73 1.28 6.04
N ARG A 85 -6.69 2.03 6.40
CA ARG A 85 -6.67 3.50 6.41
C ARG A 85 -5.37 4.02 5.82
N ILE A 86 -5.42 5.17 5.14
CA ILE A 86 -4.23 5.94 4.78
C ILE A 86 -4.29 7.26 5.55
N ASP A 87 -3.38 7.50 6.49
CA ASP A 87 -3.37 8.78 7.23
C ASP A 87 -2.82 9.92 6.37
N HIS A 88 -1.83 9.61 5.53
CA HIS A 88 -1.21 10.58 4.63
C HIS A 88 -1.02 10.00 3.23
N LEU A 89 -1.75 10.53 2.24
CA LEU A 89 -1.45 10.30 0.84
C LEU A 89 -0.55 11.45 0.34
N VAL A 90 0.68 11.15 -0.03
CA VAL A 90 1.67 12.16 -0.43
C VAL A 90 1.94 12.02 -1.93
N THR A 91 1.82 13.13 -2.66
CA THR A 91 2.18 13.24 -4.07
C THR A 91 3.52 13.95 -4.19
N SER A 92 4.51 13.31 -4.81
CA SER A 92 5.83 13.93 -5.03
C SER A 92 5.78 15.00 -6.12
N HIS A 93 5.11 14.71 -7.24
CA HIS A 93 4.73 15.63 -8.30
C HIS A 93 3.57 15.07 -9.13
N ASN A 94 2.89 15.95 -9.87
CA ASN A 94 1.64 15.63 -10.56
C ASN A 94 1.81 15.00 -11.96
N ASP A 95 2.94 14.33 -12.22
CA ASP A 95 3.09 13.59 -13.48
C ASP A 95 2.29 12.28 -13.41
N ALA A 96 1.67 11.90 -14.53
CA ALA A 96 0.76 10.75 -14.58
C ALA A 96 1.45 9.40 -14.31
N ASP A 97 2.78 9.36 -14.37
CA ASP A 97 3.57 8.20 -13.95
C ASP A 97 3.86 8.19 -12.44
N HIS A 98 3.32 9.12 -11.65
CA HIS A 98 3.43 9.13 -10.17
C HIS A 98 2.05 9.15 -9.49
N ILE A 99 1.07 9.83 -10.08
CA ILE A 99 -0.30 9.94 -9.55
C ILE A 99 -1.27 8.95 -10.20
N GLY A 100 -0.76 7.93 -10.89
CA GLY A 100 -1.55 7.04 -11.75
C GLY A 100 -2.72 6.36 -11.07
N GLY A 101 -2.57 6.03 -9.78
CA GLY A 101 -3.60 5.40 -8.97
C GLY A 101 -4.30 6.32 -7.98
N ASN A 102 -4.00 7.63 -7.92
CA ASN A 102 -4.49 8.51 -6.86
C ASN A 102 -6.02 8.52 -6.78
N ALA A 103 -6.71 8.67 -7.92
CA ALA A 103 -8.17 8.67 -7.97
C ALA A 103 -8.76 7.34 -7.48
N ALA A 104 -8.23 6.20 -7.93
CA ALA A 104 -8.69 4.88 -7.52
C ALA A 104 -8.43 4.57 -6.05
N VAL A 105 -7.29 5.03 -5.52
CA VAL A 105 -6.95 4.91 -4.09
C VAL A 105 -7.92 5.75 -3.25
N ILE A 106 -8.17 7.00 -3.61
CA ILE A 106 -9.12 7.86 -2.91
C ILE A 106 -10.52 7.23 -2.92
N GLU A 107 -11.03 6.87 -4.10
CA GLU A 107 -12.34 6.23 -4.25
C GLU A 107 -12.45 5.00 -3.36
N TYR A 108 -11.49 4.08 -3.42
CA TYR A 108 -11.54 2.84 -2.64
C TYR A 108 -11.53 3.10 -1.12
N TYR A 109 -10.63 3.95 -0.63
CA TYR A 109 -10.50 4.16 0.81
C TYR A 109 -11.69 4.93 1.41
N GLU A 110 -12.28 5.86 0.66
CA GLU A 110 -13.44 6.64 1.11
C GLU A 110 -14.75 5.87 1.02
N THR A 111 -14.85 4.87 0.12
CA THR A 111 -16.09 4.11 -0.09
C THR A 111 -16.10 2.73 0.57
N GLU A 112 -14.96 2.04 0.59
CA GLU A 112 -14.86 0.62 0.99
C GLU A 112 -13.94 0.38 2.20
N ALA A 113 -13.23 1.39 2.69
CA ALA A 113 -12.29 1.28 3.81
C ALA A 113 -12.47 2.40 4.86
N ASP A 114 -11.46 2.65 5.69
CA ASP A 114 -11.51 3.60 6.81
C ASP A 114 -11.04 5.02 6.42
N GLY A 115 -11.06 5.36 5.13
CA GLY A 115 -10.79 6.71 4.60
C GLY A 115 -9.31 7.12 4.52
N ILE A 116 -9.12 8.36 4.06
CA ILE A 116 -7.85 9.07 3.90
C ILE A 116 -7.82 10.28 4.85
N GLY A 117 -6.78 10.38 5.68
CA GLY A 117 -6.61 11.49 6.62
C GLY A 117 -6.35 12.83 5.95
N GLY A 118 -5.60 12.82 4.85
CA GLY A 118 -5.40 13.98 3.98
C GLY A 118 -4.44 13.67 2.84
N VAL A 119 -4.54 14.48 1.79
CA VAL A 119 -3.63 14.44 0.65
C VAL A 119 -2.66 15.61 0.72
N TYR A 120 -1.38 15.35 0.48
CA TYR A 120 -0.29 16.32 0.53
C TYR A 120 0.31 16.44 -0.87
N ASP A 121 0.09 17.58 -1.51
CA ASP A 121 0.41 17.82 -2.93
C ASP A 121 1.24 19.11 -3.06
N PRO A 122 2.17 19.24 -4.02
CA PRO A 122 2.98 20.45 -4.17
C PRO A 122 2.20 21.65 -4.75
N GLY A 123 0.92 21.50 -5.11
CA GLY A 123 0.07 22.53 -5.72
C GLY A 123 0.45 22.88 -7.16
N ILE A 124 1.34 22.11 -7.78
CA ILE A 124 1.80 22.35 -9.15
C ILE A 124 0.90 21.60 -10.11
N ALA A 125 0.06 22.35 -10.83
CA ALA A 125 -0.89 21.77 -11.77
C ALA A 125 -0.19 21.01 -12.91
N ALA A 126 -0.75 19.85 -13.26
CA ALA A 126 -0.45 19.14 -14.49
C ALA A 126 -1.61 19.27 -15.49
N SER A 127 -1.37 18.93 -16.75
CA SER A 127 -2.38 19.00 -17.83
C SER A 127 -2.80 17.62 -18.33
N THR A 128 -2.73 16.60 -17.47
CA THR A 128 -3.07 15.22 -17.81
C THR A 128 -4.51 14.91 -17.39
N GLN A 129 -5.12 13.92 -18.05
CA GLN A 129 -6.43 13.39 -17.65
C GLN A 129 -6.37 12.79 -16.23
N THR A 130 -5.28 12.08 -15.93
CA THR A 130 -5.01 11.50 -14.60
C THR A 130 -5.02 12.56 -13.49
N TYR A 131 -4.46 13.75 -13.73
CA TYR A 131 -4.49 14.83 -12.75
C TYR A 131 -5.90 15.39 -12.55
N ALA A 132 -6.70 15.50 -13.61
CA ALA A 132 -8.09 15.91 -13.51
C ALA A 132 -8.91 14.89 -12.69
N GLU A 133 -8.77 13.59 -12.97
CA GLU A 133 -9.46 12.52 -12.25
C GLU A 133 -9.05 12.46 -10.77
N TYR A 134 -7.77 12.70 -10.47
CA TYR A 134 -7.29 12.82 -9.10
C TYR A 134 -7.99 13.99 -8.37
N LEU A 135 -8.05 15.18 -8.96
CA LEU A 135 -8.73 16.32 -8.33
C LEU A 135 -10.24 16.11 -8.20
N ASP A 136 -10.87 15.50 -9.20
CA ASP A 136 -12.30 15.14 -9.15
C ASP A 136 -12.58 14.18 -7.99
N ALA A 137 -11.70 13.18 -7.75
CA ALA A 137 -11.84 12.26 -6.61
C ALA A 137 -11.64 12.96 -5.25
N VAL A 138 -10.70 13.90 -5.16
CA VAL A 138 -10.53 14.73 -3.95
C VAL A 138 -11.78 15.55 -3.67
N GLU A 139 -12.37 16.17 -4.69
CA GLU A 139 -13.58 17.00 -4.55
C GLU A 139 -14.82 16.16 -4.23
N GLU A 140 -15.03 15.04 -4.92
CA GLU A 140 -16.20 14.17 -4.74
C GLU A 140 -16.28 13.60 -3.33
N HIS A 141 -15.13 13.21 -2.76
CA HIS A 141 -15.07 12.60 -1.42
C HIS A 141 -14.73 13.57 -0.30
N ASP A 142 -14.63 14.88 -0.57
CA ASP A 142 -14.31 15.94 0.39
C ASP A 142 -13.01 15.65 1.18
N VAL A 143 -12.02 15.03 0.52
CA VAL A 143 -10.73 14.72 1.16
C VAL A 143 -9.92 16.00 1.32
N THR A 144 -9.37 16.21 2.51
CA THR A 144 -8.59 17.43 2.76
C THR A 144 -7.31 17.43 1.93
N LEU A 145 -7.14 18.44 1.07
CA LEU A 145 -5.96 18.66 0.25
C LEU A 145 -5.07 19.77 0.82
N TYR A 146 -3.84 19.42 1.16
CA TYR A 146 -2.81 20.35 1.63
C TYR A 146 -1.81 20.66 0.51
N GLU A 147 -1.60 21.95 0.25
CA GLU A 147 -0.47 22.40 -0.55
C GLU A 147 0.80 22.40 0.30
N THR A 148 1.80 21.63 -0.11
CA THR A 148 3.08 21.48 0.59
C THR A 148 4.17 22.38 0.01
N ARG A 149 5.06 22.85 0.88
CA ARG A 149 6.22 23.68 0.54
C ARG A 149 7.48 23.21 1.28
N GLU A 150 8.63 23.66 0.80
CA GLU A 150 9.91 23.43 1.48
C GLU A 150 9.83 23.89 2.95
N GLY A 151 10.19 22.98 3.86
CA GLY A 151 10.19 23.22 5.30
C GLY A 151 8.90 22.84 6.01
N ASP A 152 7.84 22.46 5.28
CA ASP A 152 6.69 21.79 5.89
C ASP A 152 7.10 20.41 6.42
N ALA A 153 6.47 19.99 7.51
CA ALA A 153 6.70 18.70 8.14
C ALA A 153 5.36 17.98 8.35
N ILE A 154 5.35 16.68 8.07
CA ILE A 154 4.22 15.80 8.36
C ILE A 154 4.58 15.05 9.64
N SER A 155 3.79 15.25 10.70
CA SER A 155 3.94 14.46 11.92
C SER A 155 3.58 13.01 11.59
N PHE A 156 4.46 12.06 11.90
CA PHE A 156 4.22 10.63 11.68
C PHE A 156 4.48 9.86 12.98
N GLY A 157 3.58 10.06 13.94
CA GLY A 157 3.66 9.47 15.28
C GLY A 157 4.91 9.91 16.04
N ALA A 158 5.56 8.95 16.71
CA ALA A 158 6.82 9.18 17.42
C ALA A 158 8.05 9.28 16.50
N VAL A 159 7.86 9.34 15.19
CA VAL A 159 8.91 9.42 14.18
C VAL A 159 8.92 10.82 13.58
N ASP A 160 10.08 11.48 13.62
CA ASP A 160 10.31 12.68 12.83
C ASP A 160 10.66 12.24 11.39
N VAL A 161 9.84 12.64 10.41
CA VAL A 161 10.00 12.31 8.97
C VAL A 161 10.25 13.57 8.17
#